data_AF-A0A9D9TVH4-F1
#
_entry.id   AF-A0A9D9TVH4-F1
#
_cell.length_a   1.000
_cell.length_b   1.000
_cell.length_c   1.000
_cell.angle_alpha   90.00
_cell.angle_beta   90.00
_cell.angle_gamma   90.00
#
_symmetry.space_group_name_H-M   'P 1'
#
loop_
_entity.id
_entity.type
_entity.pdbx_description
1 polymer ?
#
loop_
_entity_poly.entity_id
_entity_poly.type
_entity_poly.pdbx_seq_one_letter_code
_entity_poly.pdbx_strand_id
1 'polypeptide(L)'
;MISNSIFATMIFLASKFWQKIIHWDQQLFEKINTDWANPLFDAVMPFLRSPLNWAPVYLFVLLFVLMNFKIKGLWWIVFFISTVAFIDMTGNYVFKHGFERLRPCNDPNFFEHVR
;
A
#
# COMPACT_ATOMS: atom_id res chain seq x y z
N MET A 1 9.42 -38.08 -20.23
CA MET A 1 10.65 -37.46 -19.70
C MET A 1 10.80 -36.00 -20.14
N ILE A 2 10.57 -35.67 -21.43
CA ILE A 2 10.69 -34.30 -21.97
C ILE A 2 9.65 -33.31 -21.39
N SER A 3 8.39 -33.73 -21.23
CA SER A 3 7.31 -32.88 -20.66
C SER A 3 7.63 -32.37 -19.24
N ASN A 4 8.16 -33.23 -18.38
CA ASN A 4 8.52 -32.86 -16.99
C ASN A 4 9.72 -31.90 -16.93
N SER A 5 10.66 -31.99 -17.89
CA SER A 5 11.81 -31.10 -17.99
C SER A 5 11.40 -29.69 -18.45
N ILE A 6 10.50 -29.60 -19.44
CA ILE A 6 9.94 -28.32 -19.89
C ILE A 6 9.17 -27.65 -18.75
N PHE A 7 8.32 -28.42 -18.05
CA PHE A 7 7.56 -27.91 -16.91
C PHE A 7 8.45 -27.39 -15.77
N ALA A 8 9.51 -28.13 -15.41
CA ALA A 8 10.49 -27.69 -14.42
C ALA A 8 11.23 -26.41 -14.85
N THR A 9 11.58 -26.30 -16.12
CA THR A 9 12.23 -25.10 -16.68
C THR A 9 11.31 -23.89 -16.64
N MET A 10 10.00 -24.06 -16.90
CA MET A 10 9.01 -22.98 -16.78
C MET A 10 8.83 -22.51 -15.34
N ILE A 11 8.77 -23.43 -14.36
CA ILE A 11 8.72 -23.07 -12.94
C ILE A 11 9.98 -22.32 -12.51
N PHE A 12 11.14 -22.77 -12.97
CA PHE A 12 12.41 -22.11 -12.68
C PHE A 12 12.49 -20.70 -13.28
N LEU A 13 12.00 -20.51 -14.51
CA LEU A 13 11.93 -19.19 -15.13
C LEU A 13 10.99 -18.26 -14.35
N ALA A 14 9.83 -18.77 -13.93
CA ALA A 14 8.87 -18.02 -13.13
C ALA A 14 9.47 -17.61 -11.77
N SER A 15 10.17 -18.52 -11.08
CA SER A 15 10.82 -18.19 -9.81
C SER A 15 11.92 -17.13 -9.98
N LYS A 16 12.73 -17.21 -11.05
CA LYS A 16 13.71 -16.18 -11.39
C LYS A 16 13.07 -14.82 -11.64
N PHE A 17 11.92 -14.80 -12.32
CA PHE A 17 11.17 -13.57 -12.55
C PHE A 17 10.68 -12.94 -11.23
N TRP A 18 10.07 -13.72 -10.34
CA TRP A 18 9.62 -13.24 -9.04
C TRP A 18 10.75 -12.69 -8.18
N GLN A 19 11.89 -13.40 -8.15
CA GLN A 19 13.09 -12.94 -7.44
C GLN A 19 13.60 -11.61 -7.99
N LYS A 20 13.55 -11.42 -9.31
CA LYS A 20 13.94 -10.16 -9.94
C LYS A 20 13.03 -8.99 -9.53
N ILE A 21 11.73 -9.21 -9.45
CA ILE A 21 10.78 -8.19 -8.96
C ILE A 21 11.10 -7.80 -7.52
N ILE A 22 11.33 -8.79 -6.64
CA ILE A 22 11.66 -8.53 -5.23
C ILE A 22 12.94 -7.70 -5.11
N HIS A 23 13.96 -8.05 -5.89
CA HIS A 23 15.21 -7.30 -5.88
C HIS A 23 15.04 -5.86 -6.36
N TRP A 24 14.22 -5.62 -7.39
CA TRP A 24 13.93 -4.27 -7.87
C TRP A 24 13.13 -3.45 -6.85
N ASP A 25 12.18 -4.08 -6.14
CA ASP A 25 11.43 -3.45 -5.05
C ASP A 25 12.37 -3.00 -3.91
N GLN A 26 13.30 -3.87 -3.51
CA GLN A 26 14.30 -3.57 -2.47
C GLN A 26 15.26 -2.45 -2.88
N GLN A 27 15.79 -2.50 -4.10
CA GLN A 27 16.68 -1.45 -4.63
C GLN A 27 15.98 -0.10 -4.72
N LEU A 28 14.71 -0.09 -5.16
CA LEU A 28 13.93 1.14 -5.23
C LEU A 28 13.67 1.69 -3.82
N PHE A 29 13.37 0.83 -2.85
CA PHE A 29 13.19 1.23 -1.47
C PHE A 29 14.45 1.90 -0.90
N GLU A 30 15.62 1.28 -1.04
CA GLU A 30 16.90 1.83 -0.55
C GLU A 30 17.18 3.21 -1.17
N LYS A 31 16.97 3.33 -2.49
CA LYS A 31 17.17 4.60 -3.19
C LYS A 31 16.26 5.71 -2.66
N ILE A 32 15.00 5.41 -2.37
CA ILE A 32 14.05 6.40 -1.85
C ILE A 32 14.37 6.73 -0.38
N ASN A 33 14.64 5.72 0.43
CA ASN A 33 14.80 5.86 1.88
C ASN A 33 16.17 6.43 2.29
N THR A 34 17.20 6.23 1.47
CA THR A 34 18.58 6.63 1.76
C THR A 34 19.05 7.73 0.82
N ASP A 35 19.10 7.50 -0.50
CA ASP A 35 19.70 8.45 -1.44
C ASP A 35 18.84 9.71 -1.65
N TRP A 36 17.52 9.55 -1.64
CA TRP A 36 16.56 10.65 -1.85
C TRP A 36 15.96 11.20 -0.57
N ALA A 37 16.46 10.74 0.58
CA ALA A 37 16.07 11.30 1.86
C ALA A 37 16.49 12.77 1.93
N ASN A 38 15.56 13.63 2.33
CA ASN A 38 15.84 15.03 2.52
C ASN A 38 15.13 15.58 3.77
N PRO A 39 15.70 16.60 4.45
CA PRO A 39 15.09 17.14 5.67
C PRO A 39 13.69 17.71 5.47
N LEU A 40 13.37 18.16 4.26
CA LEU A 40 12.06 18.71 3.91
C LEU A 40 10.99 17.61 3.93
N PHE A 41 11.21 16.49 3.25
CA PHE A 41 10.28 15.36 3.23
C PHE A 41 10.23 14.65 4.57
N ASP A 42 11.35 14.59 5.30
CA ASP A 42 11.37 14.08 6.68
C ASP A 42 10.42 14.88 7.60
N ALA A 43 10.26 16.19 7.37
CA ALA A 43 9.30 17.02 8.10
C ALA A 43 7.86 16.97 7.54
N VAL A 44 7.70 16.91 6.21
CA VAL A 44 6.38 16.99 5.56
C VAL A 44 5.64 15.65 5.53
N MET A 45 6.33 14.53 5.30
CA MET A 45 5.70 13.21 5.18
C MET A 45 4.94 12.77 6.44
N PRO A 46 5.45 12.99 7.68
CA PRO A 46 4.69 12.67 8.89
C PRO A 46 3.38 13.46 9.00
N PHE A 47 3.39 14.74 8.58
CA PHE A 47 2.18 15.56 8.56
C PHE A 47 1.15 15.01 7.56
N LEU A 48 1.58 14.64 6.34
CA LEU A 48 0.68 14.05 5.34
C LEU A 48 0.15 12.67 5.74
N ARG A 49 0.91 11.91 6.53
CA ARG A 49 0.53 10.56 6.98
C ARG A 49 -0.49 10.56 8.12
N SER A 50 -0.53 11.62 8.94
CA SER A 50 -1.41 11.67 10.11
C SER A 50 -2.89 11.77 9.69
N PRO A 51 -3.74 10.80 10.04
CA PRO A 51 -5.15 10.79 9.61
C PRO A 51 -5.96 11.97 10.19
N LEU A 52 -5.58 12.46 11.36
CA LEU A 52 -6.26 13.58 12.01
C LEU A 52 -6.12 14.89 11.24
N ASN A 53 -5.01 15.07 10.51
CA ASN A 53 -4.78 16.26 9.69
C ASN A 53 -5.76 16.36 8.51
N TRP A 54 -6.30 15.22 8.06
CA TRP A 54 -7.29 15.14 6.98
C TRP A 54 -8.74 15.21 7.48
N ALA A 55 -8.97 15.10 8.79
CA ALA A 55 -10.32 15.18 9.37
C ALA A 55 -11.08 16.45 8.97
N PRO A 56 -10.48 17.66 8.95
CA PRO A 56 -11.16 18.86 8.48
C PRO A 56 -11.59 18.78 7.01
N VAL A 57 -10.77 18.16 6.16
CA VAL A 57 -11.07 17.98 4.73
C VAL A 57 -12.23 17.00 4.56
N TYR A 58 -12.21 15.88 5.28
CA TYR A 58 -13.32 14.92 5.25
C TYR A 58 -14.63 15.53 5.76
N LEU A 59 -14.56 16.32 6.84
CA LEU A 59 -15.73 17.03 7.37
C LEU A 59 -16.27 18.05 6.35
N PHE A 60 -15.38 18.81 5.70
CA PHE A 60 -15.76 19.77 4.67
C PHE A 60 -16.50 19.08 3.51
N VAL A 61 -15.96 17.97 2.99
CA VAL A 61 -16.61 17.22 1.90
C VAL A 61 -17.97 16.68 2.33
N LEU A 62 -18.07 16.15 3.55
CA LEU A 62 -19.31 15.60 4.08
C LEU A 62 -20.39 16.69 4.22
N LEU A 63 -20.04 17.85 4.79
CA LEU A 63 -20.96 18.99 4.90
C LEU A 63 -21.35 19.54 3.52
N PHE A 64 -20.38 19.70 2.62
CA PHE A 64 -20.62 20.18 1.26
C PHE A 64 -21.63 19.29 0.52
N VAL A 65 -21.48 17.97 0.61
CA VAL A 65 -22.40 17.03 -0.03
C VAL A 65 -23.80 17.08 0.58
N LEU A 66 -23.91 17.13 1.91
CA LEU A 66 -25.20 17.20 2.60
C LEU A 66 -25.97 18.50 2.28
N MET A 67 -25.27 19.63 2.28
CA MET A 67 -25.87 20.94 2.04
C MET A 67 -26.36 21.10 0.59
N ASN A 68 -25.59 20.61 -0.39
CA ASN A 68 -25.93 20.80 -1.81
C ASN A 68 -26.87 19.73 -2.37
N PHE A 69 -26.75 18.47 -1.93
CA PHE A 69 -27.42 17.34 -2.58
C PHE A 69 -28.50 16.65 -1.72
N LYS A 70 -28.67 17.06 -0.45
CA LYS A 70 -29.73 16.58 0.47
C LYS A 70 -29.79 15.04 0.51
N ILE A 71 -30.94 14.44 0.14
CA ILE A 71 -31.16 12.98 0.14
C ILE A 71 -30.21 12.24 -0.82
N LYS A 72 -29.91 12.81 -1.99
CA LYS A 72 -28.94 12.19 -2.91
C LYS A 72 -27.54 12.20 -2.32
N GLY A 73 -27.20 13.27 -1.59
CA GLY A 73 -25.95 13.37 -0.84
C GLY A 73 -25.84 12.33 0.27
N LEU A 74 -26.95 12.03 0.96
CA LEU A 74 -26.97 10.99 1.99
C LEU A 74 -26.65 9.61 1.40
N TRP A 75 -27.29 9.23 0.29
CA TRP A 75 -26.97 7.98 -0.41
C TRP A 75 -25.51 7.93 -0.85
N TRP A 76 -24.99 9.03 -1.39
CA TRP A 76 -23.58 9.12 -1.78
C TRP A 76 -22.65 8.88 -0.59
N ILE A 77 -22.94 9.48 0.58
CA ILE A 77 -22.13 9.28 1.80
C ILE A 77 -22.16 7.83 2.25
N VAL A 78 -23.33 7.18 2.22
CA VAL A 78 -23.47 5.77 2.59
C VAL A 78 -22.60 4.89 1.67
N PHE A 79 -22.65 5.11 0.35
CA PHE A 79 -21.82 4.35 -0.59
C PHE A 79 -20.33 4.66 -0.46
N PHE A 80 -19.97 5.90 -0.14
CA PHE A 80 -18.59 6.29 0.10
C PHE A 80 -18.02 5.54 1.32
N ILE A 81 -18.72 5.59 2.46
CA ILE A 81 -18.28 4.92 3.69
C ILE A 81 -18.25 3.40 3.50
N SER A 82 -19.27 2.83 2.86
CA SER A 82 -19.32 1.38 2.64
C SER A 82 -18.17 0.90 1.74
N THR A 83 -17.82 1.67 0.71
CA THR A 83 -16.70 1.35 -0.18
C THR A 83 -15.37 1.41 0.56
N VAL A 84 -15.14 2.46 1.35
CA VAL A 84 -13.92 2.59 2.16
C VAL A 84 -13.79 1.42 3.15
N ALA A 85 -14.87 1.10 3.87
CA ALA A 85 -14.87 -0.03 4.80
C ALA A 85 -14.64 -1.36 4.09
N PHE A 86 -15.29 -1.57 2.94
CA PHE A 86 -15.14 -2.79 2.16
C PHE A 86 -13.71 -2.99 1.66
N ILE A 87 -13.08 -1.94 1.13
CA ILE A 87 -11.70 -1.98 0.66
C ILE A 87 -10.74 -2.22 1.83
N ASP A 88 -10.92 -1.55 2.97
CA ASP A 88 -10.05 -1.72 4.13
C ASP A 88 -10.16 -3.13 4.73
N MET A 89 -11.38 -3.64 4.90
CA MET A 89 -11.62 -5.01 5.37
C MET A 89 -11.03 -6.03 4.41
N THR A 90 -11.28 -5.91 3.10
CA THR A 90 -10.74 -6.84 2.10
C THR A 90 -9.22 -6.76 2.08
N GLY A 91 -8.64 -5.55 2.09
CA GLY A 91 -7.21 -5.31 2.18
C GLY A 91 -6.58 -5.99 3.40
N ASN A 92 -7.22 -5.87 4.56
CA ASN A 92 -6.72 -6.43 5.80
C ASN A 92 -6.85 -7.96 5.85
N TYR A 93 -8.07 -8.48 5.70
CA TYR A 93 -8.37 -9.89 5.89
C TYR A 93 -7.90 -10.79 4.75
N VAL A 94 -7.97 -10.32 3.51
CA VAL A 94 -7.59 -11.14 2.35
C VAL A 94 -6.11 -10.98 2.04
N PHE A 95 -5.62 -9.74 1.95
CA PHE A 95 -4.25 -9.52 1.48
C PHE A 95 -3.23 -9.56 2.61
N LYS A 96 -3.41 -8.77 3.68
CA LYS A 96 -2.38 -8.71 4.75
C LYS A 96 -2.24 -10.05 5.47
N HIS A 97 -3.35 -10.69 5.84
CA HIS A 97 -3.34 -12.01 6.48
C HIS A 97 -3.12 -13.18 5.52
N GLY A 98 -3.37 -12.99 4.21
CA GLY A 98 -3.13 -14.05 3.22
C GLY A 98 -1.66 -14.21 2.84
N PHE A 99 -0.96 -13.10 2.64
CA PHE A 99 0.44 -13.11 2.17
C PHE A 99 1.46 -12.95 3.30
N GLU A 100 1.08 -12.34 4.44
CA GLU A 100 1.91 -12.14 5.63
C GLU A 100 3.34 -11.60 5.33
N ARG A 101 3.46 -10.74 4.31
CA ARG A 101 4.75 -10.15 3.93
C ARG A 101 5.27 -9.22 5.03
N LEU A 102 6.50 -9.45 5.47
CA LEU A 102 7.19 -8.57 6.40
C LEU A 102 7.48 -7.19 5.77
N ARG A 103 7.32 -6.13 6.57
CA ARG A 103 7.76 -4.77 6.19
C ARG A 103 9.29 -4.70 6.25
N PRO A 104 9.94 -3.86 5.41
CA PRO A 104 11.41 -3.78 5.35
C PRO A 104 12.07 -3.45 6.70
N CYS A 105 11.42 -2.66 7.57
CA CYS A 105 11.90 -2.35 8.92
C CYS A 105 11.85 -3.52 9.91
N ASN A 106 11.11 -4.60 9.61
CA ASN A 106 10.94 -5.77 10.47
C ASN A 106 11.50 -7.05 9.81
N ASP A 107 12.14 -6.93 8.65
CA ASP A 107 12.79 -8.04 7.97
C ASP A 107 14.23 -8.18 8.49
N PRO A 108 14.59 -9.30 9.15
CA PRO A 108 15.92 -9.49 9.70
C PRO A 108 17.06 -9.33 8.69
N ASN A 109 16.80 -9.58 7.41
CA ASN A 109 17.84 -9.51 6.36
C ASN A 109 17.96 -8.12 5.74
N PHE A 110 17.01 -7.21 6.01
CA PHE A 110 16.90 -5.94 5.30
C PHE A 110 16.80 -4.72 6.22
N PHE A 111 16.47 -4.91 7.50
CA PHE A 111 16.28 -3.78 8.43
C PHE A 111 17.52 -2.88 8.56
N GLU A 112 18.74 -3.43 8.41
CA GLU A 112 20.00 -2.68 8.48
C GLU A 112 20.15 -1.63 7.37
N HIS A 113 19.41 -1.78 6.26
CA HIS A 113 19.44 -0.86 5.12
C HIS A 113 18.44 0.30 5.28
N VAL A 114 17.64 0.31 6.35
CA VAL A 114 16.63 1.34 6.64
C VAL A 114 17.27 2.45 7.49
N ARG A 115 17.22 3.69 6.99
CA ARG A 115 17.59 4.93 7.69
C ARG A 115 16.57 5.30 8.77
#